data_AF-S3X924-F1
#
_entry.id   AF-S3X924-F1
#
_cell.length_a   1.000
_cell.length_b   1.000
_cell.length_c   1.000
_cell.angle_alpha   90.00
_cell.angle_beta   90.00
_cell.angle_gamma   90.00
#
_symmetry.space_group_name_H-M   'P 1'
#
loop_
_entity.id
_entity.type
_entity.pdbx_description
1 polymer ?
#
loop_
_entity_poly.entity_id
_entity_poly.type
_entity_poly.pdbx_seq_one_letter_code
_entity_poly.pdbx_strand_id
1 'polypeptide(L)'
;MGRQHHRTVVVRAAAGMAAAVTVTASLAGCTPTKPPKDQLAEITAVTGNQIFAIEVMAGGATKGETVSVSTTRNGTTSSYAYDDGKVTDQGSFNPPVGMLMDVGAFPSIDTLAELAKTTAKEEDNCSPAKAHATTTPSGAIATWAECFNGQEPVEGKTTLNGQPFVVPALDLTTAQSYTAIDQAVTQLLGSPNISHIQYDLQRSQIIITPEETVNTQGEPCYTSITASTTQPTTPLPLICFGNVGQEPFALNDYDSTTIATTITDLQNSPHIDTTALSSITFTSDGHTLHWEANSHNLADRKDKKQYLEGNIPKR
;
A
#
# COMPACT_ATOMS: atom_id res chain seq x y z
N MET A 1 -10.37 52.39 -52.83
CA MET A 1 -10.49 51.48 -53.99
C MET A 1 -9.11 51.24 -54.58
N GLY A 2 -8.58 50.01 -54.48
CA GLY A 2 -7.45 49.46 -55.26
C GLY A 2 -6.07 50.13 -55.09
N ARG A 3 -4.92 49.47 -55.16
CA ARG A 3 -4.53 48.07 -55.36
C ARG A 3 -3.05 48.01 -54.97
N GLN A 4 -2.62 46.90 -54.37
CA GLN A 4 -1.23 46.58 -54.03
C GLN A 4 -0.32 46.50 -55.26
N HIS A 5 0.98 46.77 -55.09
CA HIS A 5 2.05 46.03 -55.79
C HIS A 5 3.30 45.85 -54.93
N HIS A 6 3.59 44.57 -54.71
CA HIS A 6 4.87 43.85 -54.67
C HIS A 6 6.11 44.48 -54.00
N ARG A 7 6.50 43.87 -52.88
CA ARG A 7 7.90 43.47 -52.67
C ARG A 7 7.99 41.97 -52.44
N THR A 8 8.66 41.32 -53.39
CA THR A 8 9.13 39.95 -53.35
C THR A 8 10.38 39.90 -52.48
N VAL A 9 10.38 39.09 -51.43
CA VAL A 9 11.59 38.46 -50.91
C VAL A 9 11.30 36.97 -50.86
N VAL A 10 11.86 36.25 -51.83
CA VAL A 10 12.04 34.81 -51.79
C VAL A 10 13.41 34.55 -51.16
N VAL A 11 13.60 33.32 -50.68
CA VAL A 11 14.82 32.67 -50.15
C VAL A 11 14.76 32.60 -48.61
N ARG A 12 14.68 31.43 -47.95
CA ARG A 12 14.88 30.03 -48.35
C ARG A 12 14.13 29.12 -47.37
N ALA A 13 13.73 27.98 -47.91
CA ALA A 13 13.08 26.88 -47.22
C ALA A 13 13.86 26.34 -46.00
N ALA A 14 13.11 25.95 -44.97
CA ALA A 14 13.44 24.78 -44.18
C ALA A 14 12.16 23.92 -44.11
N ALA A 15 12.31 22.69 -44.56
CA ALA A 15 11.27 21.70 -44.66
C ALA A 15 10.74 21.31 -43.28
N GLY A 16 9.45 21.00 -43.25
CA GLY A 16 8.79 20.35 -42.12
C GLY A 16 7.37 20.04 -42.55
N MET A 17 7.19 18.89 -43.21
CA MET A 17 5.88 18.38 -43.62
C MET A 17 4.95 18.37 -42.40
N ALA A 18 3.91 19.20 -42.45
CA ALA A 18 2.73 19.05 -41.62
C ALA A 18 2.01 17.79 -42.09
N ALA A 19 2.36 16.64 -41.53
CA ALA A 19 1.48 15.49 -41.53
C ALA A 19 0.35 15.82 -40.55
N ALA A 20 -0.77 16.29 -41.10
CA ALA A 20 -2.03 16.34 -40.38
C ALA A 20 -2.37 14.90 -39.99
N VAL A 21 -2.04 14.52 -38.75
CA VAL A 21 -2.64 13.36 -38.11
C VAL A 21 -4.09 13.74 -37.85
N THR A 22 -4.95 13.48 -38.83
CA THR A 22 -6.36 13.26 -38.54
C THR A 22 -6.42 12.13 -37.54
N VAL A 23 -6.62 12.48 -36.26
CA VAL A 23 -7.14 11.56 -35.26
C VAL A 23 -8.52 11.18 -35.77
N THR A 24 -8.58 10.14 -36.59
CA THR A 24 -9.78 9.32 -36.68
C THR A 24 -9.98 8.81 -35.27
N ALA A 25 -10.85 9.48 -34.51
CA ALA A 25 -11.50 8.91 -33.35
C ALA A 25 -12.16 7.63 -33.86
N SER A 26 -11.46 6.51 -33.76
CA SER A 26 -12.05 5.22 -33.98
C SER A 26 -13.14 5.12 -32.92
N LEU A 27 -14.39 5.16 -33.36
CA LEU A 27 -15.58 4.79 -32.59
C LEU A 27 -15.58 3.31 -32.16
N ALA A 28 -14.40 2.69 -32.06
CA ALA A 28 -14.16 1.43 -31.38
C ALA A 28 -14.09 1.73 -29.88
N GLY A 29 -15.21 1.61 -29.19
CA GLY A 29 -15.25 1.84 -27.75
C GLY A 29 -16.62 1.67 -27.12
N CYS A 30 -17.69 1.74 -27.90
CA CYS A 30 -19.06 1.47 -27.43
C CYS A 30 -19.39 -0.03 -27.41
N THR A 31 -18.41 -0.93 -27.25
CA THR A 31 -18.74 -2.32 -26.96
C THR A 31 -19.15 -2.37 -25.50
N PRO A 32 -20.41 -2.72 -25.16
CA PRO A 32 -20.81 -2.86 -23.78
C PRO A 32 -19.86 -3.85 -23.11
N THR A 33 -19.18 -3.42 -22.04
CA THR A 33 -18.48 -4.37 -21.19
C THR A 33 -19.52 -5.32 -20.61
N LYS A 34 -19.20 -6.62 -20.58
CA LYS A 34 -20.08 -7.59 -19.92
C LYS A 34 -20.31 -7.16 -18.46
N PRO A 35 -21.42 -7.55 -17.82
CA PRO A 35 -21.58 -7.34 -16.38
C PRO A 35 -20.35 -7.85 -15.60
N PRO A 36 -19.95 -7.21 -14.49
CA PRO A 36 -18.76 -7.61 -13.71
C PRO A 36 -18.73 -9.10 -13.34
N LYS A 37 -19.89 -9.66 -13.01
CA LYS A 37 -20.05 -11.09 -12.69
C LYS A 37 -19.70 -12.01 -13.86
N ASP A 38 -20.07 -11.63 -15.08
CA ASP A 38 -19.77 -12.41 -16.28
C ASP A 38 -18.30 -12.27 -16.66
N GLN A 39 -17.71 -11.07 -16.49
CA GLN A 39 -16.26 -10.87 -16.64
C GLN A 39 -15.48 -11.76 -15.66
N LEU A 40 -15.83 -11.74 -14.37
CA LEU A 40 -15.19 -12.54 -13.35
C LEU A 40 -15.29 -14.04 -13.67
N ALA A 41 -16.46 -14.52 -14.08
CA ALA A 41 -16.67 -15.92 -14.43
C ALA A 41 -15.81 -16.36 -15.63
N GLU A 42 -15.64 -15.51 -16.64
CA GLU A 42 -14.78 -15.82 -17.79
C GLU A 42 -13.30 -15.80 -17.41
N ILE A 43 -12.89 -14.84 -16.58
CA ILE A 43 -11.50 -14.78 -16.09
C ILE A 43 -11.20 -16.05 -15.29
N THR A 44 -12.03 -16.43 -14.31
CA THR A 44 -11.79 -17.63 -13.48
C THR A 44 -11.93 -18.94 -14.25
N ALA A 45 -12.71 -18.98 -15.35
CA ALA A 45 -12.72 -20.13 -16.25
C ALA A 45 -11.36 -20.35 -16.95
N VAL A 46 -10.58 -19.29 -17.16
CA VAL A 46 -9.23 -19.36 -17.77
C VAL A 46 -8.14 -19.56 -16.72
N THR A 47 -8.21 -18.80 -15.62
CA THR A 47 -7.16 -18.73 -14.60
C THR A 47 -7.30 -19.80 -13.51
N GLY A 48 -8.50 -20.34 -13.32
CA GLY A 48 -8.89 -21.16 -12.17
C GLY A 48 -9.54 -20.33 -11.06
N ASN A 49 -10.05 -21.01 -10.03
CA ASN A 49 -10.77 -20.35 -8.93
C ASN A 49 -9.85 -19.86 -7.80
N GLN A 50 -8.58 -20.28 -7.78
CA GLN A 50 -7.63 -19.83 -6.77
C GLN A 50 -6.99 -18.51 -7.22
N ILE A 51 -7.17 -17.47 -6.43
CA ILE A 51 -6.76 -16.10 -6.71
C ILE A 51 -6.24 -15.45 -5.43
N PHE A 52 -5.54 -14.34 -5.54
CA PHE A 52 -5.15 -13.54 -4.35
C PHE A 52 -5.64 -12.10 -4.40
N ALA A 53 -6.08 -11.59 -5.57
CA ALA A 53 -6.68 -10.28 -5.66
C ALA A 53 -7.75 -10.16 -6.75
N ILE A 54 -8.70 -9.25 -6.52
CA ILE A 54 -9.71 -8.76 -7.47
C ILE A 54 -9.63 -7.23 -7.48
N GLU A 55 -9.61 -6.63 -8.67
CA GLU A 55 -9.76 -5.18 -8.85
C GLU A 55 -11.00 -4.92 -9.73
N VAL A 56 -11.80 -3.94 -9.34
CA VAL A 56 -12.90 -3.41 -10.16
C VAL A 56 -12.72 -1.92 -10.36
N MET A 57 -12.63 -1.48 -11.61
CA MET A 57 -12.59 -0.05 -11.95
C MET A 57 -13.95 0.42 -12.46
N ALA A 58 -14.39 1.60 -12.02
CA ALA A 58 -15.66 2.20 -12.42
C ALA A 58 -15.58 3.73 -12.58
N GLY A 59 -16.58 4.29 -13.29
CA GLY A 59 -16.77 5.74 -13.40
C GLY A 59 -15.87 6.45 -14.41
N GLY A 60 -15.33 5.75 -15.43
CA GLY A 60 -14.55 6.36 -16.51
C GLY A 60 -15.41 6.92 -17.66
N ALA A 61 -14.85 7.81 -18.48
CA ALA A 61 -15.57 8.52 -19.55
C ALA A 61 -16.10 7.62 -20.70
N THR A 62 -15.61 6.38 -20.84
CA THR A 62 -15.85 5.57 -22.06
C THR A 62 -15.97 4.06 -21.86
N LYS A 63 -15.94 3.52 -20.63
CA LYS A 63 -16.12 2.08 -20.39
C LYS A 63 -17.07 1.85 -19.21
N GLY A 64 -17.90 0.81 -19.29
CA GLY A 64 -18.56 0.27 -18.10
C GLY A 64 -17.52 -0.32 -17.14
N GLU A 65 -17.96 -0.98 -16.07
CA GLU A 65 -17.05 -1.55 -15.08
C GLU A 65 -16.09 -2.56 -15.72
N THR A 66 -14.82 -2.55 -15.30
CA THR A 66 -13.80 -3.53 -15.74
C THR A 66 -13.28 -4.31 -14.55
N VAL A 67 -13.22 -5.63 -14.71
CA VAL A 67 -12.73 -6.55 -13.68
C VAL A 67 -11.35 -7.07 -14.06
N SER A 68 -10.43 -7.08 -13.10
CA SER A 68 -9.19 -7.84 -13.19
C SER A 68 -9.01 -8.75 -11.97
N VAL A 69 -8.31 -9.85 -12.17
CA VAL A 69 -8.01 -10.86 -11.17
C VAL A 69 -6.53 -11.18 -11.21
N SER A 70 -5.88 -11.18 -10.05
CA SER A 70 -4.50 -11.62 -9.95
C SER A 70 -4.40 -13.00 -9.30
N THR A 71 -3.56 -13.84 -9.87
CA THR A 71 -3.31 -15.20 -9.39
C THR A 71 -1.87 -15.64 -9.66
N THR A 72 -1.47 -16.73 -9.01
CA THR A 72 -0.22 -17.43 -9.27
C THR A 72 -0.53 -18.76 -9.93
N ARG A 73 0.01 -18.99 -11.12
CA ARG A 73 -0.15 -20.25 -11.85
C ARG A 73 1.20 -20.71 -12.39
N ASN A 74 1.53 -21.98 -12.18
CA ASN A 74 2.80 -22.58 -12.63
C ASN A 74 4.04 -21.77 -12.19
N GLY A 75 4.02 -21.21 -10.98
CA GLY A 75 5.10 -20.38 -10.45
C GLY A 75 5.20 -18.97 -11.06
N THR A 76 4.21 -18.55 -11.85
CA THR A 76 4.14 -17.19 -12.41
C THR A 76 2.95 -16.44 -11.80
N THR A 77 3.23 -15.28 -11.19
CA THR A 77 2.21 -14.36 -10.70
C THR A 77 1.86 -13.36 -11.79
N SER A 78 0.58 -13.31 -12.18
CA SER A 78 0.07 -12.45 -13.26
C SER A 78 -1.31 -11.89 -12.93
N SER A 79 -1.69 -10.81 -13.62
CA SER A 79 -3.03 -10.23 -13.59
C SER A 79 -3.75 -10.52 -14.90
N TYR A 80 -5.04 -10.81 -14.82
CA TYR A 80 -5.90 -11.13 -15.96
C TYR A 80 -7.11 -10.23 -15.95
N ALA A 81 -7.40 -9.61 -17.09
CA ALA A 81 -8.56 -8.75 -17.25
C ALA A 81 -9.39 -9.17 -18.46
N TYR A 82 -10.68 -8.88 -18.41
CA TYR A 82 -11.55 -9.02 -19.57
C TYR A 82 -11.47 -7.75 -20.42
N ASP A 83 -10.82 -7.81 -21.58
CA ASP A 83 -10.67 -6.69 -22.51
C ASP A 83 -10.98 -7.13 -23.93
N ASP A 84 -11.63 -6.25 -24.70
CA ASP A 84 -12.00 -6.50 -26.10
C ASP A 84 -12.68 -7.85 -26.38
N GLY A 85 -13.55 -8.29 -25.47
CA GLY A 85 -14.36 -9.50 -25.67
C GLY A 85 -13.69 -10.81 -25.25
N LYS A 86 -12.51 -10.76 -24.62
CA LYS A 86 -11.74 -11.95 -24.22
C LYS A 86 -10.95 -11.71 -22.93
N VAL A 87 -10.55 -12.80 -22.29
CA VAL A 87 -9.60 -12.73 -21.17
C VAL A 87 -8.19 -12.47 -21.72
N THR A 88 -7.49 -11.53 -21.12
CA THR A 88 -6.14 -11.10 -21.49
C THR A 88 -5.23 -11.16 -20.27
N ASP A 89 -4.01 -11.67 -20.47
CA ASP A 89 -2.93 -11.57 -19.48
C ASP A 89 -2.34 -10.16 -19.56
N GLN A 90 -2.40 -9.43 -18.45
CA GLN A 90 -1.93 -8.06 -18.30
C GLN A 90 -0.43 -8.00 -17.94
N GLY A 91 0.22 -9.16 -17.78
CA GLY A 91 1.64 -9.29 -17.52
C GLY A 91 1.93 -9.88 -16.13
N SER A 92 3.13 -10.43 -16.02
CA SER A 92 3.67 -10.97 -14.77
C SER A 92 4.29 -9.89 -13.90
N PHE A 93 4.22 -10.06 -12.59
CA PHE A 93 4.84 -9.15 -11.62
C PHE A 93 5.35 -9.91 -10.40
N ASN A 94 6.11 -9.23 -9.54
CA ASN A 94 6.63 -9.84 -8.31
C ASN A 94 5.48 -10.26 -7.39
N PRO A 95 5.51 -11.49 -6.85
CA PRO A 95 4.44 -11.98 -6.00
C PRO A 95 4.26 -11.10 -4.74
N PRO A 96 3.05 -10.59 -4.49
CA PRO A 96 2.79 -9.77 -3.31
C PRO A 96 2.68 -10.65 -2.05
N VAL A 97 2.64 -9.98 -0.91
CA VAL A 97 2.32 -10.59 0.38
C VAL A 97 0.89 -11.15 0.35
N GLY A 98 0.67 -12.37 0.81
CA GLY A 98 -0.66 -12.97 0.86
C GLY A 98 -0.67 -14.46 0.54
N MET A 99 -1.85 -14.99 0.20
CA MET A 99 -2.03 -16.40 -0.09
C MET A 99 -3.08 -16.61 -1.19
N LEU A 100 -3.06 -17.78 -1.85
CA LEU A 100 -4.13 -18.13 -2.78
C LEU A 100 -5.37 -18.57 -2.00
N MET A 101 -6.52 -17.99 -2.35
CA MET A 101 -7.84 -18.35 -1.80
C MET A 101 -8.84 -18.60 -2.94
N ASP A 102 -9.91 -19.34 -2.65
CA ASP A 102 -11.01 -19.49 -3.60
C ASP A 102 -11.68 -18.12 -3.83
N VAL A 103 -12.04 -17.83 -5.08
CA VAL A 103 -12.75 -16.60 -5.47
C VAL A 103 -14.01 -16.36 -4.63
N GLY A 104 -14.69 -17.40 -4.15
CA GLY A 104 -15.85 -17.30 -3.28
C GLY A 104 -15.57 -16.76 -1.87
N ALA A 105 -14.31 -16.67 -1.45
CA ALA A 105 -13.93 -16.04 -0.18
C ALA A 105 -13.93 -14.51 -0.25
N PHE A 106 -13.84 -13.93 -1.45
CA PHE A 106 -13.81 -12.48 -1.65
C PHE A 106 -15.22 -11.88 -1.55
N PRO A 107 -15.33 -10.56 -1.26
CA PRO A 107 -16.58 -9.83 -1.44
C PRO A 107 -17.16 -10.08 -2.83
N SER A 108 -18.49 -10.04 -2.94
CA SER A 108 -19.12 -10.18 -4.24
C SER A 108 -18.63 -9.10 -5.20
N ILE A 109 -18.50 -9.45 -6.48
CA ILE A 109 -18.03 -8.49 -7.48
C ILE A 109 -18.94 -7.25 -7.58
N ASP A 110 -20.23 -7.42 -7.30
CA ASP A 110 -21.21 -6.33 -7.27
C ASP A 110 -20.94 -5.39 -6.10
N THR A 111 -20.48 -5.90 -4.95
CA THR A 111 -20.02 -5.10 -3.81
C THR A 111 -18.80 -4.26 -4.18
N LEU A 112 -17.81 -4.83 -4.87
CA LEU A 112 -16.63 -4.10 -5.33
C LEU A 112 -16.98 -3.06 -6.40
N ALA A 113 -17.85 -3.41 -7.34
CA ALA A 113 -18.35 -2.47 -8.34
C ALA A 113 -19.10 -1.30 -7.70
N GLU A 114 -19.93 -1.54 -6.68
CA GLU A 114 -20.62 -0.48 -5.95
C GLU A 114 -19.64 0.41 -5.16
N LEU A 115 -18.64 -0.19 -4.51
CA LEU A 115 -17.58 0.56 -3.84
C LEU A 115 -16.82 1.48 -4.83
N ALA A 116 -16.45 0.98 -6.01
CA ALA A 116 -15.77 1.78 -7.02
C ALA A 116 -16.67 2.92 -7.55
N LYS A 117 -17.94 2.63 -7.87
CA LYS A 117 -18.89 3.65 -8.37
C LYS A 117 -19.18 4.74 -7.36
N THR A 118 -19.42 4.37 -6.09
CA THR A 118 -19.69 5.33 -5.02
C THR A 118 -18.47 6.21 -4.78
N THR A 119 -17.27 5.63 -4.74
CA THR A 119 -16.01 6.38 -4.64
C THR A 119 -15.83 7.36 -5.79
N ALA A 120 -16.03 6.94 -7.04
CA ALA A 120 -15.90 7.83 -8.21
C ALA A 120 -16.90 9.00 -8.21
N LYS A 121 -18.03 8.85 -7.50
CA LYS A 121 -19.11 9.85 -7.42
C LYS A 121 -18.95 10.80 -6.23
N GLU A 122 -18.51 10.28 -5.09
CA GLU A 122 -18.46 11.00 -3.82
C GLU A 122 -17.15 11.75 -3.62
N GLU A 123 -16.05 11.23 -4.17
CA GLU A 123 -14.72 11.80 -4.00
C GLU A 123 -14.37 12.76 -5.15
N ASP A 124 -13.85 13.94 -4.79
CA ASP A 124 -13.49 14.97 -5.74
C ASP A 124 -12.37 14.50 -6.68
N ASN A 125 -12.56 14.68 -7.99
CA ASN A 125 -11.61 14.28 -9.05
C ASN A 125 -11.23 12.78 -9.03
N CYS A 126 -12.08 11.92 -8.47
CA CYS A 126 -11.81 10.49 -8.31
C CYS A 126 -12.44 9.62 -9.41
N SER A 127 -12.74 10.20 -10.57
CA SER A 127 -13.33 9.50 -11.71
C SER A 127 -12.24 9.27 -12.78
N PRO A 128 -11.88 8.01 -13.10
CA PRO A 128 -12.39 6.75 -12.53
C PRO A 128 -11.80 6.41 -11.16
N ALA A 129 -12.49 5.52 -10.43
CA ALA A 129 -12.02 4.94 -9.17
C ALA A 129 -11.87 3.42 -9.29
N LYS A 130 -11.05 2.84 -8.43
CA LYS A 130 -10.77 1.42 -8.32
C LYS A 130 -11.16 0.91 -6.94
N ALA A 131 -11.83 -0.23 -6.89
CA ALA A 131 -12.03 -1.01 -5.68
C ALA A 131 -11.16 -2.26 -5.76
N HIS A 132 -10.42 -2.52 -4.70
CA HIS A 132 -9.49 -3.64 -4.57
C HIS A 132 -9.98 -4.59 -3.50
N ALA A 133 -9.78 -5.88 -3.69
CA ALA A 133 -9.84 -6.88 -2.64
C ALA A 133 -8.63 -7.80 -2.76
N THR A 134 -7.85 -7.96 -1.70
CA THR A 134 -6.66 -8.81 -1.65
C THR A 134 -6.67 -9.72 -0.43
N THR A 135 -6.09 -10.89 -0.55
CA THR A 135 -5.80 -11.76 0.60
C THR A 135 -4.66 -11.20 1.43
N THR A 136 -4.71 -11.41 2.73
CA THR A 136 -3.60 -11.17 3.65
C THR A 136 -3.00 -12.51 4.12
N PRO A 137 -1.78 -12.54 4.68
CA PRO A 137 -1.19 -13.77 5.22
C PRO A 137 -1.97 -14.40 6.38
N SER A 138 -2.75 -13.62 7.12
CA SER A 138 -3.68 -14.14 8.13
C SER A 138 -4.87 -14.93 7.54
N GLY A 139 -5.03 -14.93 6.22
CA GLY A 139 -6.20 -15.48 5.52
C GLY A 139 -7.42 -14.57 5.54
N ALA A 140 -7.27 -13.30 5.94
CA ALA A 140 -8.31 -12.29 5.82
C ALA A 140 -8.36 -11.70 4.39
N ILE A 141 -9.50 -11.11 4.04
CA ILE A 141 -9.67 -10.35 2.81
C ILE A 141 -9.70 -8.86 3.15
N ALA A 142 -8.67 -8.14 2.73
CA ALA A 142 -8.59 -6.70 2.84
C ALA A 142 -9.21 -6.07 1.59
N THR A 143 -10.07 -5.07 1.77
CA THR A 143 -10.74 -4.34 0.68
C THR A 143 -10.52 -2.84 0.87
N TRP A 144 -10.20 -2.11 -0.19
CA TRP A 144 -10.08 -0.65 -0.17
C TRP A 144 -10.47 -0.05 -1.52
N ALA A 145 -10.62 1.27 -1.57
CA ALA A 145 -10.82 2.01 -2.81
C ALA A 145 -9.73 3.07 -2.99
N GLU A 146 -9.38 3.36 -4.24
CA GLU A 146 -8.46 4.44 -4.60
C GLU A 146 -8.96 5.17 -5.85
N CYS A 147 -8.61 6.44 -5.98
CA CYS A 147 -8.78 7.16 -7.24
C CYS A 147 -7.76 6.63 -8.26
N PHE A 148 -8.11 6.55 -9.54
CA PHE A 148 -7.21 6.00 -10.57
C PHE A 148 -5.87 6.74 -10.66
N ASN A 149 -5.86 8.05 -10.40
CA ASN A 149 -4.65 8.87 -10.34
C ASN A 149 -4.12 9.05 -8.90
N GLY A 150 -4.79 8.47 -7.91
CA GLY A 150 -4.39 8.46 -6.52
C GLY A 150 -3.34 7.38 -6.25
N GLN A 151 -2.50 7.62 -5.25
CA GLN A 151 -1.52 6.63 -4.78
C GLN A 151 -1.89 6.05 -3.41
N GLU A 152 -2.90 6.63 -2.75
CA GLU A 152 -3.31 6.26 -1.40
C GLU A 152 -4.78 5.80 -1.41
N PRO A 153 -5.12 4.80 -0.58
CA PRO A 153 -6.50 4.43 -0.33
C PRO A 153 -7.32 5.63 0.17
N VAL A 154 -8.56 5.75 -0.32
CA VAL A 154 -9.51 6.75 0.13
C VAL A 154 -9.89 6.48 1.60
N GLU A 155 -9.87 7.53 2.41
CA GLU A 155 -10.15 7.46 3.83
C GLU A 155 -11.56 6.88 4.09
N GLY A 156 -11.68 6.01 5.11
CA GLY A 156 -12.95 5.42 5.52
C GLY A 156 -13.51 4.35 4.58
N LYS A 157 -12.83 4.04 3.47
CA LYS A 157 -13.26 3.01 2.49
C LYS A 157 -12.47 1.69 2.60
N THR A 158 -11.70 1.52 3.67
CA THR A 158 -10.92 0.31 3.95
C THR A 158 -11.66 -0.64 4.90
N THR A 159 -11.68 -1.92 4.55
CA THR A 159 -12.21 -2.99 5.40
C THR A 159 -11.30 -4.21 5.43
N LEU A 160 -11.41 -4.99 6.50
CA LEU A 160 -10.82 -6.32 6.64
C LEU A 160 -11.94 -7.31 7.01
N ASN A 161 -12.14 -8.33 6.17
CA ASN A 161 -13.29 -9.24 6.27
C ASN A 161 -14.65 -8.50 6.34
N GLY A 162 -14.76 -7.39 5.60
CA GLY A 162 -15.97 -6.56 5.55
C GLY A 162 -16.20 -5.65 6.76
N GLN A 163 -15.31 -5.66 7.77
CA GLN A 163 -15.35 -4.72 8.89
C GLN A 163 -14.41 -3.54 8.66
N PRO A 164 -14.77 -2.30 9.07
CA PRO A 164 -13.87 -1.15 8.96
C PRO A 164 -12.49 -1.44 9.56
N PHE A 165 -11.44 -1.09 8.82
CA PHE A 165 -10.07 -1.39 9.24
C PHE A 165 -9.14 -0.22 8.93
N VAL A 166 -8.54 0.34 9.98
CA VAL A 166 -7.50 1.38 9.93
C VAL A 166 -6.58 1.19 11.14
N VAL A 167 -5.32 1.59 10.99
CA VAL A 167 -4.43 1.78 12.14
C VAL A 167 -4.69 3.20 12.67
N PRO A 168 -5.04 3.38 13.95
CA PRO A 168 -5.26 4.72 14.50
C PRO A 168 -3.96 5.54 14.46
N ALA A 169 -4.07 6.86 14.62
CA ALA A 169 -2.89 7.68 14.87
C ALA A 169 -2.17 7.15 16.12
N LEU A 170 -0.88 6.87 15.99
CA LEU A 170 -0.10 6.25 17.06
C LEU A 170 0.76 7.29 17.78
N ASP A 171 0.72 7.25 19.10
CA ASP A 171 1.63 7.97 19.97
C ASP A 171 2.43 6.96 20.78
N LEU A 172 3.70 6.74 20.41
CA LEU A 172 4.54 5.76 21.08
C LEU A 172 4.91 6.15 22.52
N THR A 173 4.57 7.36 22.98
CA THR A 173 4.65 7.73 24.40
C THR A 173 3.48 7.18 25.22
N THR A 174 2.57 6.42 24.61
CA THR A 174 1.40 5.83 25.27
C THR A 174 1.36 4.32 25.11
N ALA A 175 0.95 3.62 26.17
CA ALA A 175 0.84 2.16 26.17
C ALA A 175 -0.19 1.64 25.15
N GLN A 176 -1.22 2.44 24.83
CA GLN A 176 -2.30 2.07 23.91
C GLN A 176 -1.80 1.84 22.49
N SER A 177 -0.78 2.58 22.03
CA SER A 177 -0.24 2.45 20.69
C SER A 177 0.35 1.07 20.43
N TYR A 178 1.01 0.46 21.43
CA TYR A 178 1.58 -0.88 21.30
C TYR A 178 0.50 -1.95 21.15
N THR A 179 -0.62 -1.81 21.87
CA THR A 179 -1.80 -2.67 21.68
C THR A 179 -2.38 -2.52 20.27
N ALA A 180 -2.46 -1.30 19.75
CA ALA A 180 -2.97 -1.06 18.40
C ALA A 180 -2.04 -1.65 17.31
N ILE A 181 -0.71 -1.58 17.52
CA ILE A 181 0.28 -2.24 16.66
C ILE A 181 0.06 -3.76 16.67
N ASP A 182 0.06 -4.38 17.85
CA ASP A 182 -0.12 -5.84 17.99
C ASP A 182 -1.41 -6.32 17.32
N GLN A 183 -2.51 -5.58 17.49
CA GLN A 183 -3.79 -5.87 16.85
C GLN A 183 -3.72 -5.79 15.32
N ALA A 184 -3.14 -4.71 14.77
CA ALA A 184 -3.03 -4.53 13.33
C ALA A 184 -2.15 -5.60 12.67
N VAL A 185 -0.99 -5.89 13.26
CA VAL A 185 -0.06 -6.91 12.76
C VAL A 185 -0.73 -8.29 12.82
N THR A 186 -1.37 -8.64 13.94
CA THR A 186 -2.08 -9.92 14.08
C THR A 186 -3.23 -10.07 13.09
N GLN A 187 -4.03 -9.01 12.90
CA GLN A 187 -5.17 -9.05 11.98
C GLN A 187 -4.73 -9.24 10.52
N LEU A 188 -3.62 -8.63 10.11
CA LEU A 188 -3.11 -8.73 8.75
C LEU A 188 -2.30 -10.01 8.52
N LEU A 189 -1.45 -10.39 9.47
CA LEU A 189 -0.43 -11.43 9.26
C LEU A 189 -0.67 -12.72 10.04
N GLY A 190 -1.58 -12.72 11.00
CA GLY A 190 -1.92 -13.90 11.81
C GLY A 190 -1.00 -14.11 13.02
N SER A 191 -0.01 -13.24 13.19
CA SER A 191 0.97 -13.25 14.29
C SER A 191 1.20 -11.82 14.78
N PRO A 192 1.43 -11.60 16.09
CA PRO A 192 1.81 -10.28 16.61
C PRO A 192 3.31 -9.97 16.42
N ASN A 193 4.09 -10.94 15.96
CA ASN A 193 5.54 -10.83 15.94
C ASN A 193 6.02 -9.82 14.90
N ILE A 194 7.04 -9.07 15.30
CA ILE A 194 7.71 -8.05 14.51
C ILE A 194 9.22 -8.24 14.55
N SER A 195 9.89 -7.79 13.50
CA SER A 195 11.36 -7.78 13.41
C SER A 195 11.93 -6.48 13.98
N HIS A 196 11.28 -5.33 13.73
CA HIS A 196 11.60 -4.06 14.35
C HIS A 196 10.47 -3.04 14.20
N ILE A 197 10.54 -1.98 15.02
CA ILE A 197 9.77 -0.74 14.83
C ILE A 197 10.72 0.43 14.69
N GLN A 198 10.48 1.28 13.72
CA GLN A 198 11.18 2.56 13.56
C GLN A 198 10.17 3.70 13.66
N TYR A 199 10.39 4.59 14.62
CA TYR A 199 9.71 5.88 14.70
C TYR A 199 10.53 6.92 13.96
N ASP A 200 10.07 7.37 12.79
CA ASP A 200 10.60 8.51 12.05
C ASP A 200 9.96 9.81 12.59
N LEU A 201 10.73 10.53 13.41
CA LEU A 201 10.30 11.76 14.07
C LEU A 201 10.13 12.91 13.07
N GLN A 202 10.87 12.90 11.96
CA GLN A 202 10.83 13.97 10.96
C GLN A 202 9.61 13.84 10.06
N ARG A 203 9.24 12.62 9.72
CA ARG A 203 8.08 12.32 8.88
C ARG A 203 6.80 12.12 9.66
N SER A 204 6.86 12.08 11.00
CA SER A 204 5.70 11.76 11.84
C SER A 204 5.10 10.40 11.46
N GLN A 205 5.98 9.43 11.22
CA GLN A 205 5.65 8.09 10.72
C GLN A 205 6.28 7.01 11.61
N ILE A 206 5.56 5.90 11.74
CA ILE A 206 6.03 4.71 12.43
C ILE A 206 6.00 3.57 11.43
N ILE A 207 7.17 2.98 11.19
CA ILE A 207 7.36 1.84 10.30
C ILE A 207 7.45 0.61 11.19
N ILE A 208 6.47 -0.28 11.05
CA ILE A 208 6.41 -1.56 11.73
C ILE A 208 6.82 -2.61 10.71
N THR A 209 7.92 -3.29 10.96
CA THR A 209 8.39 -4.39 10.10
C THR A 209 8.06 -5.69 10.80
N PRO A 210 7.07 -6.46 10.30
CA PRO A 210 6.68 -7.71 10.92
C PRO A 210 7.74 -8.81 10.81
N GLU A 211 7.48 -9.97 11.41
CA GLU A 211 8.29 -11.16 11.14
C GLU A 211 8.18 -11.60 9.66
N GLU A 212 9.10 -12.47 9.24
CA GLU A 212 9.05 -13.08 7.91
C GLU A 212 7.68 -13.72 7.68
N THR A 213 7.04 -13.35 6.57
CA THR A 213 5.78 -13.93 6.09
C THR A 213 6.01 -14.62 4.76
N VAL A 214 4.95 -15.08 4.12
CA VAL A 214 4.97 -15.66 2.77
C VAL A 214 4.34 -14.73 1.75
N ASN A 215 4.84 -14.80 0.52
CA ASN A 215 4.18 -14.23 -0.65
C ASN A 215 3.14 -15.21 -1.24
N THR A 216 2.43 -14.79 -2.28
CA THR A 216 1.39 -15.61 -2.94
C THR A 216 1.91 -16.83 -3.71
N GLN A 217 3.22 -17.08 -3.70
CA GLN A 217 3.85 -18.32 -4.20
C GLN A 217 4.35 -19.23 -3.06
N GLY A 218 4.22 -18.80 -1.80
CA GLY A 218 4.73 -19.52 -0.64
C GLY A 218 6.22 -19.29 -0.36
N GLU A 219 6.84 -18.29 -1.00
CA GLU A 219 8.24 -17.95 -0.75
C GLU A 219 8.36 -16.92 0.39
N PRO A 220 9.50 -16.89 1.11
CA PRO A 220 9.79 -15.89 2.12
C PRO A 220 9.61 -14.47 1.62
N CYS A 221 8.98 -13.65 2.45
CA CYS A 221 8.59 -12.30 2.11
C CYS A 221 8.61 -11.41 3.36
N TYR A 222 9.14 -10.20 3.21
CA TYR A 222 9.06 -9.18 4.26
C TYR A 222 8.13 -8.07 3.79
N THR A 223 7.35 -7.53 4.72
CA THR A 223 6.47 -6.38 4.47
C THR A 223 6.74 -5.31 5.51
N SER A 224 6.17 -4.13 5.29
CA SER A 224 6.12 -3.07 6.29
C SER A 224 4.69 -2.57 6.41
N ILE A 225 4.30 -2.24 7.63
CA ILE A 225 3.08 -1.49 7.94
C ILE A 225 3.52 -0.09 8.34
N THR A 226 3.02 0.92 7.62
CA THR A 226 3.27 2.32 7.97
C THR A 226 2.06 2.88 8.70
N ALA A 227 2.31 3.53 9.83
CA ALA A 227 1.33 4.28 10.58
C ALA A 227 1.77 5.74 10.75
N SER A 228 0.83 6.65 10.91
CA SER A 228 1.10 8.07 11.18
C SER A 228 0.92 8.37 12.66
N THR A 229 1.64 9.38 13.16
CA THR A 229 1.42 9.91 14.50
C THR A 229 0.36 11.00 14.57
N THR A 230 -0.16 11.46 13.43
CA THR A 230 -1.08 12.61 13.37
C THR A 230 -2.48 12.24 12.89
N GLN A 231 -2.62 11.16 12.11
CA GLN A 231 -3.90 10.73 11.55
C GLN A 231 -3.99 9.20 11.43
N PRO A 232 -5.21 8.63 11.40
CA PRO A 232 -5.40 7.22 11.05
C PRO A 232 -4.82 6.89 9.67
N THR A 233 -4.41 5.64 9.49
CA THR A 233 -3.74 5.18 8.26
C THR A 233 -4.32 3.87 7.77
N THR A 234 -4.40 3.72 6.45
CA THR A 234 -4.67 2.44 5.81
C THR A 234 -3.34 1.74 5.53
N PRO A 235 -3.05 0.57 6.13
CA PRO A 235 -1.77 -0.12 5.97
C PRO A 235 -1.72 -1.00 4.71
N LEU A 236 -2.44 -0.61 3.65
CA LEU A 236 -2.62 -1.38 2.42
C LEU A 236 -2.25 -0.53 1.19
N PRO A 237 -1.81 -1.15 0.09
CA PRO A 237 -1.53 -2.59 -0.07
C PRO A 237 -0.29 -3.03 0.71
N LEU A 238 -0.23 -4.32 1.09
CA LEU A 238 0.99 -4.93 1.62
C LEU A 238 1.95 -5.25 0.47
N ILE A 239 3.21 -4.83 0.60
CA ILE A 239 4.22 -4.98 -0.44
C ILE A 239 5.28 -5.97 0.03
N CYS A 240 5.69 -6.84 -0.87
CA CYS A 240 6.76 -7.80 -0.60
C CYS A 240 8.13 -7.19 -0.92
N PHE A 241 9.05 -7.26 0.03
CA PHE A 241 10.44 -6.83 -0.08
C PHE A 241 11.40 -8.00 0.23
N GLY A 242 12.63 -7.91 -0.29
CA GLY A 242 13.69 -8.89 -0.04
C GLY A 242 14.46 -8.64 1.26
N ASN A 243 14.55 -9.68 2.11
CA ASN A 243 15.35 -9.87 3.33
C ASN A 243 15.60 -8.71 4.29
N VAL A 244 15.14 -8.87 5.54
CA VAL A 244 15.88 -8.47 6.74
C VAL A 244 15.71 -9.55 7.83
N GLY A 245 16.73 -10.37 8.05
CA GLY A 245 16.75 -11.33 9.15
C GLY A 245 17.11 -10.64 10.46
N GLN A 246 16.10 -10.37 11.30
CA GLN A 246 16.27 -10.04 12.71
C GLN A 246 15.46 -11.03 13.54
N GLU A 247 15.82 -11.19 14.81
CA GLU A 247 15.08 -12.07 15.71
C GLU A 247 13.68 -11.48 15.95
N PRO A 248 12.61 -12.21 15.61
CA PRO A 248 11.25 -11.72 15.77
C PRO A 248 10.88 -11.66 17.25
N PHE A 249 10.06 -10.68 17.61
CA PHE A 249 9.54 -10.49 18.96
C PHE A 249 8.13 -9.93 18.95
N ALA A 250 7.36 -10.16 20.01
CA ALA A 250 6.08 -9.49 20.22
C ALA A 250 6.27 -8.30 21.17
N LEU A 251 5.56 -7.19 20.97
CA LEU A 251 5.69 -6.03 21.86
C LEU A 251 5.18 -6.32 23.28
N ASN A 252 4.17 -7.18 23.40
CA ASN A 252 3.57 -7.58 24.68
C ASN A 252 4.51 -8.36 25.60
N ASP A 253 5.62 -8.90 25.08
CA ASP A 253 6.70 -9.51 25.84
C ASP A 253 7.45 -8.49 26.71
N TYR A 254 7.32 -7.20 26.40
CA TYR A 254 7.97 -6.09 27.08
C TYR A 254 6.94 -5.22 27.79
N ASP A 255 7.42 -4.42 28.75
CA ASP A 255 6.54 -3.47 29.43
C ASP A 255 6.25 -2.24 28.59
N SER A 256 5.06 -2.20 27.98
CA SER A 256 4.61 -1.07 27.17
C SER A 256 4.66 0.27 27.91
N THR A 257 4.49 0.28 29.24
CA THR A 257 4.69 1.50 30.04
C THR A 257 6.16 1.91 30.06
N THR A 258 7.07 0.95 30.25
CA THR A 258 8.52 1.18 30.22
C THR A 258 9.00 1.64 28.83
N ILE A 259 8.47 1.07 27.73
CA ILE A 259 8.79 1.54 26.37
C ILE A 259 8.31 2.99 26.19
N ALA A 260 7.06 3.28 26.55
CA ALA A 260 6.49 4.62 26.48
C ALA A 260 7.28 5.66 27.30
N THR A 261 7.65 5.33 28.53
CA THR A 261 8.46 6.19 29.39
C THR A 261 9.85 6.41 28.79
N THR A 262 10.47 5.39 28.21
CA THR A 262 11.78 5.52 27.54
C THR A 262 11.73 6.57 26.43
N ILE A 263 10.71 6.54 25.57
CA ILE A 263 10.55 7.52 24.50
C ILE A 263 10.29 8.92 25.07
N THR A 264 9.44 9.02 26.10
CA THR A 264 9.13 10.28 26.79
C THR A 264 10.39 10.91 27.39
N ASP A 265 11.20 10.12 28.09
CA ASP A 265 12.42 10.59 28.74
C ASP A 265 13.47 11.02 27.71
N LEU A 266 13.59 10.30 26.60
CA LEU A 266 14.48 10.65 25.50
C LEU A 266 14.07 11.99 24.87
N GLN A 267 12.78 12.18 24.57
CA GLN A 267 12.26 13.40 23.95
C GLN A 267 12.33 14.63 24.88
N ASN A 268 12.43 14.41 26.20
CA ASN A 268 12.58 15.47 27.21
C ASN A 268 14.00 15.53 27.81
N SER A 269 14.96 14.83 27.23
CA SER A 269 16.29 14.68 27.82
C SER A 269 17.03 16.02 27.90
N PRO A 270 17.57 16.40 29.08
CA PRO A 270 18.41 17.59 29.21
C PRO A 270 19.85 17.38 28.71
N HIS A 271 20.19 16.15 28.32
CA HIS A 271 21.57 15.76 27.99
C HIS A 271 21.87 15.85 26.49
N ILE A 272 20.86 15.77 25.62
CA ILE A 272 21.00 15.77 24.16
C ILE A 272 20.19 16.93 23.55
N ASP A 273 20.45 17.25 22.29
CA ASP A 273 19.60 18.15 21.52
C ASP A 273 18.40 17.37 20.97
N THR A 274 17.29 17.40 21.70
CA THR A 274 16.09 16.62 21.35
C THR A 274 15.47 17.08 20.02
N THR A 275 15.73 18.33 19.60
CA THR A 275 15.26 18.84 18.30
C THR A 275 16.03 18.28 17.11
N ALA A 276 17.21 17.70 17.36
CA ALA A 276 18.04 17.06 16.36
C ALA A 276 17.77 15.55 16.22
N LEU A 277 16.90 14.97 17.06
CA LEU A 277 16.48 13.58 16.93
C LEU A 277 15.74 13.37 15.61
N SER A 278 16.09 12.29 14.91
CA SER A 278 15.59 11.96 13.58
C SER A 278 14.76 10.68 13.56
N SER A 279 15.20 9.66 14.30
CA SER A 279 14.45 8.42 14.46
C SER A 279 14.77 7.70 15.76
N ILE A 280 13.86 6.81 16.17
CA ILE A 280 14.08 5.86 17.27
C ILE A 280 13.73 4.47 16.73
N THR A 281 14.64 3.51 16.86
CA THR A 281 14.46 2.14 16.36
C THR A 281 14.48 1.17 17.53
N PHE A 282 13.57 0.19 17.51
CA PHE A 282 13.46 -0.89 18.48
C PHE A 282 13.70 -2.23 17.80
N THR A 283 14.62 -3.03 18.36
CA THR A 283 15.00 -4.37 17.88
C THR A 283 15.15 -5.32 19.07
N SER A 284 15.03 -6.63 18.85
CA SER A 284 15.21 -7.63 19.91
C SER A 284 16.38 -8.57 19.61
N ASP A 285 17.04 -9.02 20.67
CA ASP A 285 17.98 -10.15 20.65
C ASP A 285 17.38 -11.43 21.26
N GLY A 286 16.07 -11.44 21.50
CA GLY A 286 15.33 -12.53 22.16
C GLY A 286 15.28 -12.44 23.69
N HIS A 287 16.14 -11.62 24.31
CA HIS A 287 16.22 -11.44 25.77
C HIS A 287 15.94 -10.01 26.22
N THR A 288 16.32 -9.03 25.42
CA THR A 288 16.15 -7.61 25.67
C THR A 288 15.61 -6.91 24.43
N LEU A 289 14.83 -5.86 24.64
CA LEU A 289 14.45 -4.93 23.58
C LEU A 289 15.48 -3.80 23.56
N HIS A 290 16.35 -3.83 22.58
CA HIS A 290 17.31 -2.78 22.31
C HIS A 290 16.61 -1.61 21.62
N TRP A 291 16.93 -0.39 22.06
CA TRP A 291 16.49 0.83 21.38
C TRP A 291 17.69 1.71 21.05
N GLU A 292 17.66 2.32 19.87
CA GLU A 292 18.67 3.26 19.38
C GLU A 292 17.99 4.49 18.77
N ALA A 293 18.43 5.67 19.19
CA ALA A 293 17.97 6.95 18.70
C ALA A 293 19.03 7.60 17.80
N ASN A 294 18.64 7.98 16.59
CA ASN A 294 19.53 8.68 15.67
C ASN A 294 19.36 10.19 15.79
N SER A 295 20.47 10.94 15.83
CA SER A 295 20.49 12.40 15.91
C SER A 295 21.31 13.00 14.77
N HIS A 296 20.85 14.10 14.19
CA HIS A 296 21.64 14.88 13.22
C HIS A 296 22.73 15.72 13.90
N ASN A 297 22.67 15.90 15.22
CA ASN A 297 23.68 16.61 15.97
C ASN A 297 24.94 15.74 16.11
N LEU A 298 26.09 16.25 15.63
CA LEU A 298 27.35 15.51 15.65
C LEU A 298 27.88 15.31 17.08
N ALA A 299 27.68 16.28 17.97
CA ALA A 299 28.12 16.18 19.36
C ALA A 299 27.32 15.12 20.11
N ASP A 300 26.02 15.01 19.83
CA ASP A 300 25.19 13.96 20.43
C ASP A 300 25.65 12.56 20.02
N ARG A 301 25.94 12.35 18.73
CA ARG A 301 26.42 11.06 18.21
C ARG A 301 27.81 10.67 18.71
N LYS A 302 28.69 11.63 18.99
CA LYS A 302 30.09 11.36 19.38
C LYS A 302 30.29 11.29 20.89
N ASP A 303 29.74 12.26 21.61
CA ASP A 303 30.11 12.52 23.01
C ASP A 303 28.99 12.13 23.99
N LYS A 304 27.79 11.85 23.49
CA LYS A 304 26.59 11.57 24.29
C LYS A 304 25.86 10.29 23.85
N LYS A 305 26.56 9.38 23.18
CA LYS A 305 25.99 8.13 22.65
C LYS A 305 25.27 7.30 23.73
N GLN A 306 25.77 7.31 24.96
CA GLN A 306 25.15 6.61 26.10
C GLN A 306 23.72 7.08 26.44
N TYR A 307 23.29 8.24 25.94
CA TYR A 307 21.92 8.74 26.10
C TYR A 307 21.03 8.48 24.87
N LEU A 308 21.60 7.90 23.81
CA LEU A 308 20.93 7.60 22.54
C LEU A 308 20.70 6.10 22.35
N GLU A 309 21.12 5.25 23.28
CA GLU A 309 20.89 3.82 23.19
C GLU A 309 20.61 3.22 24.56
N GLY A 310 19.85 2.13 24.60
CA GLY A 310 19.53 1.43 25.83
C GLY A 310 18.83 0.11 25.60
N ASN A 311 18.48 -0.56 26.69
CA ASN A 311 17.84 -1.87 26.67
C ASN A 311 16.68 -1.92 27.66
N ILE A 312 15.60 -2.56 27.25
CA ILE A 312 14.43 -2.85 28.09
C ILE A 312 14.39 -4.36 28.29
N PRO A 313 14.45 -4.87 29.53
CA PRO A 313 14.39 -6.31 29.77
C PRO A 313 13.01 -6.86 29.38
N LYS A 314 13.00 -8.11 28.91
CA LYS A 314 11.77 -8.88 28.78
C LYS A 314 11.10 -9.05 30.16
N ARG A 315 9.76 -9.03 30.20
CA ARG A 315 8.98 -9.21 31.44
C ARG A 315 9.12 -10.62 32.03
#